data_AF-A0A8K0SCY8-F1
#
_entry.id   AF-A0A8K0SCY8-F1
#
_cell.length_a   1.000
_cell.length_b   1.000
_cell.length_c   1.000
_cell.angle_alpha   90.00
_cell.angle_beta   90.00
_cell.angle_gamma   90.00
#
_symmetry.space_group_name_H-M   'P 1'
#
loop_
_entity.id
_entity.type
_entity.pdbx_description
1 polymer ?
#
loop_
_entity_poly.entity_id
_entity_poly.type
_entity_poly.pdbx_seq_one_letter_code
_entity_poly.pdbx_strand_id
1 'polypeptide(L)'
;MADYPTTVAPPGQSTAGQVQAHAPLSPPPEWLLTWKKWYQGQPWGFVGFYDADESSAQDFKAQALKYASIPFNKAMEQGHSADIAVARSKFEIRWVETKHISNESKGQDKPDQANLADRLRAQYQEISQDLPPGLCMPLFFYATREAITCLQTTPVGEEATFGIKNKYWRSGAPFLVAIHEIDAIALDEAEGIDPEEEVGSAGENGWYKPVFKVALETIVEELWWIMVEQITDFWKVTRFVRRAELTPGDGGGKRPDAQNENGQEDSIIGEDGLMELWWTVHMPPQLRKRRFA
;
A
#
# COMPACT_ATOMS: atom_id res chain seq x y z
N MET A 1 70.12 -48.91 37.05
CA MET A 1 70.01 -47.85 36.03
C MET A 1 68.57 -47.84 35.57
N ALA A 2 67.99 -46.65 35.61
CA ALA A 2 66.57 -46.39 35.45
C ALA A 2 66.13 -46.52 33.99
N ASP A 3 64.93 -47.04 33.76
CA ASP A 3 64.13 -46.72 32.58
C ASP A 3 62.64 -46.71 32.98
N TYR A 4 62.02 -45.54 32.81
CA TYR A 4 60.59 -45.31 32.98
C TYR A 4 59.84 -45.81 31.74
N PRO A 5 58.67 -46.45 31.87
CA PRO A 5 57.81 -46.68 30.72
C PRO A 5 57.06 -45.39 30.34
N THR A 6 57.36 -44.92 29.12
CA THR A 6 56.63 -43.89 28.38
C THR A 6 55.15 -44.24 28.25
N THR A 7 54.29 -43.33 28.73
CA THR A 7 52.83 -43.37 28.54
C THR A 7 52.51 -43.06 27.07
N VAL A 8 51.91 -44.02 26.37
CA VAL A 8 51.30 -43.82 25.05
C VAL A 8 49.83 -43.46 25.26
N ALA A 9 49.46 -42.22 24.95
CA ALA A 9 48.06 -41.82 24.83
C ALA A 9 47.58 -42.09 23.37
N PRO A 10 46.37 -42.63 23.15
CA PRO A 10 45.81 -42.77 21.82
C PRO A 10 45.19 -41.44 21.33
N PRO A 11 45.16 -41.18 20.01
CA PRO A 11 44.47 -40.01 19.48
C PRO A 11 42.96 -40.25 19.48
N GLY A 12 42.27 -39.70 20.46
CA GLY A 12 40.83 -39.49 20.40
C GLY A 12 40.53 -38.31 19.46
N GLN A 13 40.38 -38.57 18.16
CA GLN A 13 39.69 -37.66 17.27
C GLN A 13 38.21 -37.65 17.66
N SER A 14 37.83 -36.70 18.52
CA SER A 14 36.43 -36.33 18.71
C SER A 14 36.11 -35.30 17.62
N THR A 15 35.58 -35.79 16.51
CA THR A 15 34.83 -34.96 15.56
C THR A 15 33.60 -34.43 16.28
N ALA A 16 33.75 -33.28 16.92
CA ALA A 16 32.61 -32.48 17.33
C ALA A 16 31.82 -32.16 16.06
N GLY A 17 30.73 -32.89 15.86
CA GLY A 17 29.69 -32.52 14.92
C GLY A 17 29.24 -31.11 15.30
N GLN A 18 29.65 -30.12 14.51
CA GLN A 18 28.94 -28.86 14.42
C GLN A 18 27.53 -29.21 13.96
N VAL A 19 26.63 -29.38 14.92
CA VAL A 19 25.21 -29.22 14.70
C VAL A 19 25.08 -27.80 14.17
N GLN A 20 24.93 -27.65 12.86
CA GLN A 20 24.43 -26.43 12.26
C GLN A 20 23.11 -26.17 12.95
N ALA A 21 23.13 -25.26 13.93
CA ALA A 21 21.93 -24.71 14.50
C ALA A 21 21.22 -24.04 13.32
N HIS A 22 20.19 -24.71 12.80
CA HIS A 22 19.26 -24.09 11.87
C HIS A 22 18.79 -22.80 12.54
N ALA A 23 19.14 -21.66 11.96
CA ALA A 23 18.63 -20.38 12.43
C ALA A 23 17.10 -20.52 12.54
N PRO A 24 16.50 -20.12 13.68
CA PRO A 24 15.07 -20.23 13.84
C PRO A 24 14.40 -19.49 12.68
N LEU A 25 13.49 -20.17 11.99
CA LEU A 25 12.67 -19.57 10.95
C LEU A 25 12.06 -18.28 11.50
N SER A 26 12.12 -17.20 10.70
CA SER A 26 11.44 -15.97 11.08
C SER A 26 9.94 -16.27 11.26
N PRO A 27 9.24 -15.55 12.14
CA PRO A 27 7.79 -15.69 12.22
C PRO A 27 7.16 -15.31 10.86
N PRO A 28 6.10 -16.01 10.43
CA PRO A 28 5.41 -15.67 9.20
C PRO A 28 4.83 -14.24 9.27
N PRO A 29 4.79 -13.50 8.17
CA PRO A 29 4.20 -12.17 8.15
C PRO A 29 2.68 -12.22 8.36
N GLU A 30 2.11 -11.16 8.93
CA GLU A 30 0.68 -11.06 9.28
C GLU A 30 -0.24 -11.26 8.07
N TRP A 31 0.15 -10.75 6.91
CA TRP A 31 -0.62 -10.96 5.67
C TRP A 31 -0.72 -12.45 5.30
N LEU A 32 0.32 -13.24 5.56
CA LEU A 32 0.33 -14.67 5.25
C LEU A 32 -0.54 -15.45 6.25
N LEU A 33 -0.50 -15.06 7.52
CA LEU A 33 -1.37 -15.62 8.56
C LEU A 33 -2.85 -15.36 8.22
N THR A 34 -3.17 -14.11 7.88
CA THR A 34 -4.52 -13.68 7.49
C THR A 34 -4.99 -14.40 6.22
N TRP A 35 -4.12 -14.51 5.21
CA TRP A 35 -4.42 -15.26 3.99
C TRP A 35 -4.73 -16.72 4.27
N LYS A 36 -3.92 -17.41 5.09
CA LYS A 36 -4.19 -18.80 5.47
C LYS A 36 -5.52 -18.96 6.20
N LYS A 37 -5.86 -18.02 7.07
CA LYS A 37 -7.06 -18.05 7.89
C LYS A 37 -8.34 -17.88 7.07
N TRP A 38 -8.33 -17.00 6.07
CA TRP A 38 -9.56 -16.57 5.40
C TRP A 38 -9.63 -16.84 3.90
N TYR A 39 -8.49 -16.89 3.21
CA TYR A 39 -8.44 -16.86 1.74
C TYR A 39 -7.57 -17.95 1.12
N GLN A 40 -7.21 -18.97 1.91
CA GLN A 40 -6.43 -20.09 1.39
C GLN A 40 -7.16 -20.76 0.21
N GLY A 41 -6.49 -20.80 -0.94
CA GLY A 41 -7.01 -21.38 -2.17
C GLY A 41 -7.97 -20.48 -2.97
N GLN A 42 -8.31 -19.28 -2.48
CA GLN A 42 -9.21 -18.34 -3.15
C GLN A 42 -8.45 -17.15 -3.75
N PRO A 43 -8.97 -16.52 -4.83
CA PRO A 43 -8.48 -15.23 -5.30
C PRO A 43 -8.56 -14.17 -4.21
N TRP A 44 -7.55 -13.30 -4.12
CA TRP A 44 -7.51 -12.22 -3.15
C TRP A 44 -6.72 -11.02 -3.67
N GLY A 45 -7.00 -9.84 -3.12
CA GLY A 45 -6.38 -8.59 -3.52
C GLY A 45 -7.40 -7.46 -3.57
N PHE A 46 -7.38 -6.70 -4.67
CA PHE A 46 -8.18 -5.47 -4.81
C PHE A 46 -8.68 -5.29 -6.24
N VAL A 47 -9.69 -4.42 -6.39
CA VAL A 47 -10.02 -3.82 -7.68
C VAL A 47 -9.20 -2.56 -7.90
N GLY A 48 -8.78 -2.33 -9.15
CA GLY A 48 -8.20 -1.07 -9.59
C GLY A 48 -8.88 -0.52 -10.84
N PHE A 49 -9.14 0.77 -10.88
CA PHE A 49 -9.66 1.48 -12.03
C PHE A 49 -8.53 2.24 -12.75
N TYR A 50 -8.62 2.40 -14.06
CA TYR A 50 -7.63 3.16 -14.83
C TYR A 50 -8.23 3.82 -16.07
N ASP A 51 -7.64 4.95 -16.45
CA ASP A 51 -7.91 5.66 -17.70
C ASP A 51 -6.60 5.84 -18.50
N ALA A 52 -6.30 4.85 -19.35
CA ALA A 52 -5.12 4.83 -20.21
C ALA A 52 -5.39 4.06 -21.52
N ASP A 53 -4.58 4.29 -22.53
CA ASP A 53 -4.55 3.49 -23.75
C ASP A 53 -4.02 2.08 -23.47
N GLU A 54 -4.36 1.11 -24.33
CA GLU A 54 -4.10 -0.31 -24.09
C GLU A 54 -2.60 -0.66 -23.93
N SER A 55 -1.73 -0.02 -24.70
CA SER A 55 -0.28 -0.22 -24.61
C SER A 55 0.27 0.26 -23.28
N SER A 56 -0.06 1.50 -22.89
CA SER A 56 0.30 2.05 -21.57
C SER A 56 -0.31 1.22 -20.44
N ALA A 57 -1.53 0.70 -20.68
CA ALA A 57 -2.24 -0.12 -19.72
C ALA A 57 -1.53 -1.43 -19.40
N GLN A 58 -1.03 -2.14 -20.41
CA GLN A 58 -0.32 -3.39 -20.18
C GLN A 58 0.97 -3.17 -19.37
N ASP A 59 1.75 -2.15 -19.71
CA ASP A 59 3.02 -1.86 -19.06
C ASP A 59 2.84 -1.45 -17.60
N PHE A 60 1.89 -0.53 -17.31
CA PHE A 60 1.69 -0.11 -15.93
C PHE A 60 1.13 -1.25 -15.06
N LYS A 61 0.24 -2.10 -15.60
CA LYS A 61 -0.34 -3.24 -14.85
C LYS A 61 0.74 -4.23 -14.45
N ALA A 62 1.64 -4.57 -15.38
CA ALA A 62 2.79 -5.43 -15.10
C ALA A 62 3.71 -4.81 -14.03
N GLN A 63 3.93 -3.50 -14.12
CA GLN A 63 4.79 -2.77 -13.20
C GLN A 63 4.18 -2.67 -11.80
N ALA A 64 2.88 -2.41 -11.70
CA ALA A 64 2.13 -2.41 -10.44
C ALA A 64 2.21 -3.78 -9.74
N LEU A 65 2.00 -4.87 -10.50
CA LEU A 65 2.10 -6.22 -9.96
C LEU A 65 3.52 -6.53 -9.46
N LYS A 66 4.55 -6.03 -10.15
CA LYS A 66 5.95 -6.22 -9.75
C LYS A 66 6.25 -5.56 -8.40
N TYR A 67 5.80 -4.33 -8.17
CA TYR A 67 5.95 -3.66 -6.87
C TYR A 67 5.09 -4.30 -5.77
N ALA A 68 3.83 -4.63 -6.07
CA ALA A 68 2.97 -5.34 -5.13
C ALA A 68 3.51 -6.73 -4.74
N SER A 69 4.41 -7.30 -5.56
CA SER A 69 5.04 -8.60 -5.29
C SER A 69 6.26 -8.56 -4.37
N ILE A 70 6.76 -7.37 -4.00
CA ILE A 70 7.94 -7.23 -3.12
C ILE A 70 7.76 -7.98 -1.79
N PRO A 71 6.62 -7.88 -1.09
CA PRO A 71 6.39 -8.61 0.17
C PRO A 71 6.48 -10.13 0.04
N PHE A 72 6.06 -10.70 -1.10
CA PHE A 72 6.19 -12.13 -1.35
C PHE A 72 7.66 -12.55 -1.43
N ASN A 73 8.48 -11.81 -2.18
CA ASN A 73 9.89 -12.14 -2.34
C ASN A 73 10.62 -12.09 -0.99
N LYS A 74 10.38 -11.04 -0.19
CA LYS A 74 10.93 -10.89 1.16
C LYS A 74 10.55 -12.04 2.08
N ALA A 75 9.28 -12.47 2.06
CA ALA A 75 8.82 -13.57 2.90
C ALA A 75 9.35 -14.94 2.41
N MET A 76 9.65 -15.09 1.11
CA MET A 76 10.30 -16.29 0.57
C MET A 76 11.75 -16.39 1.06
N GLU A 77 12.48 -15.27 1.05
CA GLU A 77 13.84 -15.17 1.61
C GLU A 77 13.88 -15.50 3.11
N GLN A 78 12.78 -15.28 3.83
CA GLN A 78 12.60 -15.61 5.25
C GLN A 78 12.22 -17.07 5.52
N GLY A 79 12.03 -17.90 4.47
CA GLY A 79 11.84 -19.34 4.60
C GLY A 79 10.40 -19.85 4.51
N HIS A 80 9.43 -19.03 4.06
CA HIS A 80 8.01 -19.42 3.96
C HIS A 80 7.56 -19.81 2.54
N SER A 81 8.45 -20.41 1.74
CA SER A 81 8.31 -20.51 0.27
C SER A 81 7.05 -21.22 -0.26
N ALA A 82 6.62 -22.33 0.35
CA ALA A 82 5.52 -23.15 -0.18
C ALA A 82 4.17 -22.41 -0.15
N ASP A 83 3.80 -21.83 1.00
CA ASP A 83 2.53 -21.11 1.13
C ASP A 83 2.53 -19.79 0.35
N ILE A 84 3.69 -19.13 0.26
CA ILE A 84 3.81 -17.89 -0.50
C ILE A 84 3.59 -18.13 -1.99
N ALA A 85 4.12 -19.24 -2.55
CA ALA A 85 3.90 -19.55 -3.95
C ALA A 85 2.40 -19.69 -4.27
N VAL A 86 1.64 -20.35 -3.38
CA VAL A 86 0.20 -20.49 -3.53
C VAL A 86 -0.51 -19.15 -3.37
N ALA A 87 -0.21 -18.39 -2.31
CA ALA A 87 -0.80 -17.08 -2.06
C ALA A 87 -0.56 -16.12 -3.23
N ARG A 88 0.69 -16.03 -3.70
CA ARG A 88 1.09 -15.18 -4.84
C ARG A 88 0.39 -15.56 -6.12
N SER A 89 0.18 -16.84 -6.39
CA SER A 89 -0.52 -17.31 -7.61
C SER A 89 -2.01 -16.93 -7.65
N LYS A 90 -2.58 -16.59 -6.49
CA LYS A 90 -3.99 -16.19 -6.33
C LYS A 90 -4.16 -14.70 -6.08
N PHE A 91 -3.07 -13.97 -5.88
CA PHE A 91 -3.10 -12.52 -5.69
C PHE A 91 -3.37 -11.83 -7.02
N GLU A 92 -4.33 -10.91 -7.05
CA GLU A 92 -4.59 -10.07 -8.22
C GLU A 92 -4.99 -8.64 -7.84
N ILE A 93 -4.61 -7.69 -8.71
CA ILE A 93 -5.28 -6.39 -8.81
C ILE A 93 -6.16 -6.49 -10.06
N ARG A 94 -7.48 -6.56 -9.86
CA ARG A 94 -8.45 -6.69 -10.95
C ARG A 94 -8.68 -5.33 -11.58
N TRP A 95 -8.07 -5.11 -12.75
CA TRP A 95 -8.11 -3.83 -13.44
C TRP A 95 -9.37 -3.64 -14.29
N VAL A 96 -10.08 -2.55 -14.07
CA VAL A 96 -11.28 -2.13 -14.81
C VAL A 96 -11.01 -0.81 -15.52
N GLU A 97 -11.32 -0.76 -16.81
CA GLU A 97 -11.13 0.42 -17.63
C GLU A 97 -12.27 1.43 -17.45
N THR A 98 -11.95 2.72 -17.29
CA THR A 98 -12.93 3.78 -16.98
C THR A 98 -13.19 4.77 -18.12
N LYS A 99 -12.94 4.39 -19.37
CA LYS A 99 -13.04 5.25 -20.58
C LYS A 99 -14.38 6.03 -20.73
N HIS A 100 -15.44 5.62 -20.04
CA HIS A 100 -16.76 6.25 -20.08
C HIS A 100 -16.97 7.34 -18.99
N ILE A 101 -16.25 7.29 -17.88
CA ILE A 101 -16.46 8.17 -16.71
C ILE A 101 -15.86 9.58 -16.91
N SER A 102 -14.94 9.73 -17.87
CA SER A 102 -14.27 11.00 -18.19
C SER A 102 -14.93 11.79 -19.33
N ASN A 103 -15.84 11.18 -20.11
CA ASN A 103 -16.42 11.79 -21.32
C ASN A 103 -17.85 12.35 -21.15
N GLU A 104 -18.56 12.01 -20.09
CA GLU A 104 -19.96 12.46 -19.88
C GLU A 104 -20.10 13.95 -19.52
N SER A 105 -19.02 14.62 -19.12
CA SER A 105 -19.06 16.05 -18.76
C SER A 105 -19.00 17.02 -19.95
N LYS A 106 -19.00 16.54 -21.21
CA LYS A 106 -18.84 17.39 -22.40
C LYS A 106 -20.13 17.89 -23.04
N GLY A 107 -21.30 17.63 -22.45
CA GLY A 107 -22.53 18.20 -22.98
C GLY A 107 -23.74 18.01 -22.10
N GLN A 108 -23.99 18.94 -21.19
CA GLN A 108 -25.31 19.55 -20.94
C GLN A 108 -25.21 20.51 -19.74
N ASP A 109 -25.87 21.66 -19.89
CA ASP A 109 -26.05 22.68 -18.87
C ASP A 109 -26.81 22.12 -17.65
N LYS A 110 -26.08 21.49 -16.73
CA LYS A 110 -26.41 21.25 -15.32
C LYS A 110 -25.16 20.67 -14.63
N PRO A 111 -24.71 21.19 -13.48
CA PRO A 111 -23.64 20.56 -12.74
C PRO A 111 -24.23 19.33 -12.02
N ASP A 112 -24.38 18.21 -12.71
CA ASP A 112 -24.43 16.92 -12.02
C ASP A 112 -23.01 16.63 -11.52
N GLN A 113 -22.72 17.28 -10.40
CA GLN A 113 -21.42 17.52 -9.81
C GLN A 113 -20.94 16.33 -8.98
N ALA A 114 -21.33 15.11 -9.36
CA ALA A 114 -20.74 13.92 -8.75
C ALA A 114 -19.24 13.97 -9.03
N ASN A 115 -18.42 14.09 -7.97
CA ASN A 115 -16.97 14.16 -8.14
C ASN A 115 -16.48 12.82 -8.73
N LEU A 116 -15.27 12.78 -9.29
CA LEU A 116 -14.75 11.55 -9.92
C LEU A 116 -14.74 10.35 -8.95
N ALA A 117 -14.51 10.59 -7.64
CA ALA A 117 -14.53 9.54 -6.63
C ALA A 117 -15.93 8.91 -6.51
N ASP A 118 -16.99 9.71 -6.53
CA ASP A 118 -18.38 9.24 -6.43
C ASP A 118 -18.76 8.36 -7.63
N ARG A 119 -18.35 8.76 -8.84
CA ARG A 119 -18.57 7.94 -10.04
C ARG A 119 -17.83 6.60 -9.97
N LEU A 120 -16.59 6.61 -9.47
CA LEU A 120 -15.82 5.39 -9.26
C LEU A 120 -16.41 4.50 -8.15
N ARG A 121 -16.97 5.09 -7.08
CA ARG A 121 -17.67 4.35 -6.02
C ARG A 121 -18.92 3.67 -6.56
N ALA A 122 -19.73 4.38 -7.35
CA ALA A 122 -20.90 3.80 -8.00
C ALA A 122 -20.49 2.62 -8.90
N GLN A 123 -19.47 2.80 -9.74
CA GLN A 123 -18.97 1.72 -10.59
C GLN A 123 -18.42 0.53 -9.77
N TYR A 124 -17.73 0.81 -8.66
CA TYR A 124 -17.25 -0.24 -7.76
C TYR A 124 -18.40 -1.04 -7.15
N GLN A 125 -19.46 -0.38 -6.70
CA GLN A 125 -20.67 -1.00 -6.14
C GLN A 125 -21.42 -1.87 -7.15
N GLU A 126 -21.40 -1.49 -8.43
CA GLU A 126 -22.00 -2.30 -9.50
C GLU A 126 -21.23 -3.61 -9.71
N ILE A 127 -19.89 -3.53 -9.81
CA ILE A 127 -19.08 -4.73 -10.09
C ILE A 127 -18.90 -5.61 -8.85
N SER A 128 -18.97 -5.05 -7.63
CA SER A 128 -18.67 -5.77 -6.39
C SER A 128 -19.62 -6.93 -6.12
N GLN A 129 -20.82 -6.88 -6.69
CA GLN A 129 -21.84 -7.93 -6.58
C GLN A 129 -21.39 -9.27 -7.18
N ASP A 130 -20.51 -9.23 -8.19
CA ASP A 130 -20.01 -10.40 -8.92
C ASP A 130 -18.55 -10.75 -8.57
N LEU A 131 -17.93 -10.03 -7.63
CA LEU A 131 -16.54 -10.27 -7.26
C LEU A 131 -16.39 -11.47 -6.33
N PRO A 132 -15.31 -12.27 -6.49
CA PRO A 132 -14.86 -13.17 -5.45
C PRO A 132 -14.71 -12.44 -4.10
N PRO A 133 -15.06 -13.06 -2.96
CA PRO A 133 -15.01 -12.42 -1.65
C PRO A 133 -13.66 -11.76 -1.33
N GLY A 134 -12.54 -12.38 -1.76
CA GLY A 134 -11.20 -11.83 -1.53
C GLY A 134 -10.82 -10.59 -2.32
N LEU A 135 -11.70 -10.11 -3.21
CA LEU A 135 -11.54 -8.85 -3.96
C LEU A 135 -12.57 -7.80 -3.56
N CYS A 136 -13.60 -8.17 -2.78
CA CYS A 136 -14.63 -7.28 -2.29
C CYS A 136 -14.13 -6.60 -1.01
N MET A 137 -13.30 -5.57 -1.19
CA MET A 137 -12.67 -4.81 -0.11
C MET A 137 -13.42 -3.50 0.14
N PRO A 138 -13.36 -2.91 1.35
CA PRO A 138 -13.97 -1.61 1.64
C PRO A 138 -13.25 -0.43 0.95
N LEU A 139 -12.26 -0.72 0.11
CA LEU A 139 -11.55 0.24 -0.72
C LEU A 139 -11.19 -0.38 -2.06
N PHE A 140 -10.98 0.49 -3.04
CA PHE A 140 -10.46 0.13 -4.35
C PHE A 140 -9.42 1.17 -4.78
N PHE A 141 -8.71 0.88 -5.87
CA PHE A 141 -7.67 1.77 -6.39
C PHE A 141 -8.11 2.52 -7.65
N TYR A 142 -7.50 3.68 -7.88
CA TYR A 142 -7.53 4.41 -9.13
C TYR A 142 -6.10 4.75 -9.56
N ALA A 143 -5.74 4.33 -10.77
CA ALA A 143 -4.48 4.66 -11.41
C ALA A 143 -4.65 5.98 -12.18
N THR A 144 -4.34 7.08 -11.50
CA THR A 144 -4.26 8.41 -12.14
C THR A 144 -3.13 8.44 -13.18
N ARG A 145 -3.15 9.39 -14.11
CA ARG A 145 -2.03 9.59 -15.05
C ARG A 145 -0.70 9.82 -14.34
N GLU A 146 -0.72 10.52 -13.21
CA GLU A 146 0.44 10.71 -12.35
C GLU A 146 0.96 9.37 -11.81
N ALA A 147 0.07 8.54 -11.25
CA ALA A 147 0.42 7.20 -10.74
C ALA A 147 0.98 6.30 -11.85
N ILE A 148 0.37 6.32 -13.05
CA ILE A 148 0.84 5.56 -14.21
C ILE A 148 2.23 6.03 -14.65
N THR A 149 2.45 7.34 -14.76
CA THR A 149 3.74 7.92 -15.14
C THR A 149 4.80 7.61 -14.09
N CYS A 150 4.46 7.73 -12.80
CA CYS A 150 5.33 7.36 -11.70
C CYS A 150 5.73 5.89 -11.81
N LEU A 151 4.79 4.98 -12.05
CA LEU A 151 5.06 3.56 -12.24
C LEU A 151 6.01 3.28 -13.41
N GLN A 152 5.76 3.90 -14.56
CA GLN A 152 6.52 3.65 -15.79
C GLN A 152 7.95 4.21 -15.73
N THR A 153 8.16 5.28 -14.96
CA THR A 153 9.47 5.94 -14.84
C THR A 153 10.29 5.46 -13.65
N THR A 154 9.69 4.72 -12.72
CA THR A 154 10.41 4.23 -11.54
C THR A 154 11.19 2.95 -11.89
N PRO A 155 12.50 2.90 -11.62
CA PRO A 155 13.30 1.69 -11.84
C PRO A 155 12.91 0.56 -10.87
N VAL A 156 13.13 -0.68 -11.31
CA VAL A 156 12.73 -1.88 -10.57
C VAL A 156 13.90 -2.83 -10.37
N GLY A 157 14.10 -3.30 -9.14
CA GLY A 157 15.15 -4.26 -8.79
C GLY A 157 16.04 -3.74 -7.67
N GLU A 158 17.30 -4.18 -7.62
CA GLU A 158 18.28 -3.76 -6.61
C GLU A 158 18.54 -2.24 -6.62
N GLU A 159 18.28 -1.58 -7.75
CA GLU A 159 18.35 -0.12 -7.89
C GLU A 159 17.12 0.62 -7.34
N ALA A 160 16.02 -0.09 -7.10
CA ALA A 160 14.82 0.47 -6.48
C ALA A 160 15.05 0.64 -4.97
N THR A 161 15.76 1.71 -4.60
CA THR A 161 16.04 2.02 -3.18
C THR A 161 14.84 2.59 -2.41
N PHE A 162 13.68 2.71 -3.06
CA PHE A 162 12.45 3.28 -2.50
C PHE A 162 11.91 2.39 -1.38
N GLY A 163 11.79 2.93 -0.15
CA GLY A 163 11.18 2.23 0.99
C GLY A 163 11.95 1.03 1.56
N ILE A 164 12.85 0.40 0.81
CA ILE A 164 13.57 -0.83 1.22
C ILE A 164 14.48 -0.58 2.44
N LYS A 165 15.01 0.65 2.59
CA LYS A 165 15.86 1.00 3.75
C LYS A 165 15.07 1.41 4.99
N ASN A 166 13.80 1.79 4.87
CA ASN A 166 13.00 2.26 6.01
C ASN A 166 11.49 2.08 5.77
N LYS A 167 10.89 1.11 6.48
CA LYS A 167 9.42 0.90 6.53
C LYS A 167 8.60 2.11 6.98
N TYR A 168 9.26 3.16 7.44
CA TYR A 168 8.67 4.39 7.93
C TYR A 168 9.01 5.62 7.04
N TRP A 169 9.54 5.45 5.84
CA TRP A 169 9.81 6.54 4.91
C TRP A 169 9.84 6.06 3.46
N ARG A 170 8.93 6.56 2.61
CA ARG A 170 8.70 6.07 1.23
C ARG A 170 8.66 7.18 0.18
N SER A 171 9.56 8.17 0.32
CA SER A 171 9.74 9.19 -0.72
C SER A 171 10.03 8.52 -2.08
N GLY A 172 9.27 8.89 -3.11
CA GLY A 172 9.43 8.39 -4.48
C GLY A 172 8.94 6.96 -4.74
N ALA A 173 8.26 6.32 -3.78
CA ALA A 173 7.69 5.00 -4.03
C ALA A 173 6.54 5.09 -5.06
N PRO A 174 6.45 4.15 -6.01
CA PRO A 174 5.30 4.04 -6.90
C PRO A 174 4.03 3.82 -6.11
N PHE A 175 2.97 4.51 -6.51
CA PHE A 175 1.73 4.56 -5.77
C PHE A 175 0.50 4.36 -6.65
N LEU A 176 -0.62 4.10 -5.99
CA LEU A 176 -1.98 4.21 -6.52
C LEU A 176 -2.78 5.13 -5.61
N VAL A 177 -3.89 5.67 -6.12
CA VAL A 177 -4.85 6.39 -5.27
C VAL A 177 -5.85 5.37 -4.73
N ALA A 178 -5.91 5.18 -3.42
CA ALA A 178 -6.96 4.41 -2.76
C ALA A 178 -8.19 5.28 -2.55
N ILE A 179 -9.36 4.69 -2.78
CA ILE A 179 -10.67 5.31 -2.60
C ILE A 179 -11.50 4.37 -1.72
N HIS A 180 -11.99 4.88 -0.61
CA HIS A 180 -12.92 4.16 0.26
C HIS A 180 -14.31 4.09 -0.40
N GLU A 181 -14.98 2.94 -0.27
CA GLU A 181 -16.25 2.68 -0.94
C GLU A 181 -17.39 3.60 -0.49
N ILE A 182 -17.32 4.10 0.75
CA ILE A 182 -18.24 5.07 1.34
C ILE A 182 -17.53 6.42 1.52
N ASP A 183 -18.24 7.53 1.36
CA ASP A 183 -17.73 8.87 1.68
C ASP A 183 -17.99 9.24 3.15
N ALA A 184 -17.07 9.97 3.80
CA ALA A 184 -17.27 10.40 5.20
C ALA A 184 -18.47 11.33 5.37
N ILE A 185 -18.70 12.21 4.40
CA ILE A 185 -19.84 13.14 4.44
C ILE A 185 -21.15 12.35 4.51
N ALA A 186 -21.23 11.20 3.83
CA ALA A 186 -22.39 10.31 3.91
C ALA A 186 -22.48 9.56 5.25
N LEU A 187 -21.38 9.38 5.99
CA LEU A 187 -21.38 8.82 7.35
C LEU A 187 -21.86 9.88 8.37
N ASP A 188 -21.39 11.12 8.25
CA ASP A 188 -21.76 12.22 9.15
C ASP A 188 -23.23 12.64 8.98
N GLU A 189 -23.75 12.66 7.74
CA GLU A 189 -25.17 12.89 7.46
C GLU A 189 -26.07 11.74 7.99
N ALA A 190 -25.58 10.49 7.95
CA ALA A 190 -26.30 9.34 8.50
C ALA A 190 -26.33 9.34 10.05
N GLU A 191 -25.31 9.90 10.69
CA GLU A 191 -25.24 10.07 12.15
C GLU A 191 -25.84 11.41 12.64
N GLY A 192 -26.26 12.29 11.72
CA GLY A 192 -26.93 13.57 12.06
C GLY A 192 -25.98 14.62 12.63
N ILE A 193 -24.70 14.58 12.28
CA ILE A 193 -23.68 15.53 12.72
C ILE A 193 -23.67 16.72 11.75
N ASP A 194 -23.86 17.94 12.28
CA ASP A 194 -23.95 19.16 11.48
C ASP A 194 -22.57 19.55 10.90
N PRO A 195 -22.40 19.59 9.57
CA PRO A 195 -21.13 19.95 8.93
C PRO A 195 -20.72 21.42 9.15
N GLU A 196 -21.61 22.30 9.64
CA GLU A 196 -21.29 23.72 9.91
C GLU A 196 -20.71 23.98 11.31
N GLU A 197 -20.75 23.02 12.25
CA GLU A 197 -20.03 23.13 13.55
C GLU A 197 -18.50 22.92 13.43
N GLU A 198 -17.98 22.69 12.21
CA GLU A 198 -16.56 22.39 11.93
C GLU A 198 -15.62 23.61 11.83
N VAL A 199 -16.08 24.84 12.02
CA VAL A 199 -15.17 25.99 12.03
C VAL A 199 -14.64 26.25 13.44
N GLY A 200 -13.69 25.43 13.91
CA GLY A 200 -12.86 25.82 15.05
C GLY A 200 -12.25 24.74 15.92
N SER A 201 -12.58 23.46 15.74
CA SER A 201 -11.98 22.38 16.53
C SER A 201 -11.59 21.23 15.63
N ALA A 202 -10.33 21.20 15.19
CA ALA A 202 -9.76 20.09 14.42
C ALA A 202 -9.62 18.84 15.31
N GLY A 203 -10.76 18.24 15.66
CA GLY A 203 -10.88 16.98 16.40
C GLY A 203 -10.57 15.76 15.53
N GLU A 204 -10.81 14.57 16.09
CA GLU A 204 -10.51 13.28 15.45
C GLU A 204 -11.21 13.10 14.08
N ASN A 205 -12.30 13.84 13.81
CA ASN A 205 -13.03 13.86 12.53
C ASN A 205 -12.14 14.29 11.35
N GLY A 206 -11.16 15.17 11.60
CA GLY A 206 -10.19 15.58 10.58
C GLY A 206 -9.22 14.48 10.15
N TRP A 207 -9.25 13.29 10.76
CA TRP A 207 -8.33 12.18 10.44
C TRP A 207 -8.85 11.25 9.35
N TYR A 208 -10.16 11.28 9.06
CA TYR A 208 -10.70 10.51 7.96
C TYR A 208 -10.32 11.14 6.61
N LYS A 209 -9.76 10.31 5.72
CA LYS A 209 -9.37 10.71 4.35
C LYS A 209 -9.88 9.63 3.40
N PRO A 210 -11.03 9.83 2.73
CA PRO A 210 -11.64 8.80 1.90
C PRO A 210 -10.83 8.50 0.63
N VAL A 211 -9.96 9.43 0.23
CA VAL A 211 -9.15 9.36 -0.97
C VAL A 211 -7.71 9.72 -0.59
N PHE A 212 -6.75 8.84 -0.84
CA PHE A 212 -5.34 9.01 -0.43
C PHE A 212 -4.38 8.18 -1.28
N LYS A 213 -3.10 8.55 -1.31
CA LYS A 213 -2.06 7.79 -2.04
C LYS A 213 -1.55 6.61 -1.20
N VAL A 214 -1.39 5.45 -1.83
CA VAL A 214 -0.87 4.21 -1.22
C VAL A 214 0.32 3.71 -2.03
N ALA A 215 1.45 3.45 -1.36
CA ALA A 215 2.62 2.84 -2.00
C ALA A 215 2.33 1.36 -2.34
N LEU A 216 2.64 0.94 -3.56
CA LEU A 216 2.27 -0.39 -4.07
C LEU A 216 2.82 -1.56 -3.24
N GLU A 217 4.04 -1.44 -2.73
CA GLU A 217 4.67 -2.44 -1.86
C GLU A 217 3.92 -2.65 -0.53
N THR A 218 3.13 -1.68 -0.09
CA THR A 218 2.36 -1.76 1.17
C THR A 218 1.02 -2.46 0.99
N ILE A 219 0.55 -2.65 -0.25
CA ILE A 219 -0.75 -3.26 -0.53
C ILE A 219 -0.84 -4.65 0.08
N VAL A 220 0.19 -5.47 -0.13
CA VAL A 220 0.25 -6.83 0.42
C VAL A 220 0.82 -6.84 1.85
N GLU A 221 1.92 -6.10 2.09
CA GLU A 221 2.62 -6.13 3.40
C GLU A 221 1.71 -5.66 4.54
N GLU A 222 0.88 -4.65 4.29
CA GLU A 222 0.11 -3.96 5.33
C GLU A 222 -1.39 -3.84 4.98
N LEU A 223 -1.74 -3.21 3.85
CA LEU A 223 -3.11 -2.76 3.59
C LEU A 223 -4.14 -3.88 3.59
N TRP A 224 -3.87 -4.93 2.82
CA TRP A 224 -4.84 -5.98 2.58
C TRP A 224 -5.30 -6.65 3.88
N TRP A 225 -4.37 -7.09 4.73
CA TRP A 225 -4.75 -7.84 5.92
C TRP A 225 -5.39 -6.96 6.99
N ILE A 226 -5.05 -5.67 7.06
CA ILE A 226 -5.71 -4.71 7.95
C ILE A 226 -7.18 -4.51 7.53
N MET A 227 -7.47 -4.44 6.22
CA MET A 227 -8.84 -4.35 5.72
C MET A 227 -9.63 -5.62 5.99
N VAL A 228 -8.99 -6.80 5.85
CA VAL A 228 -9.63 -8.09 6.10
C VAL A 228 -9.95 -8.30 7.59
N GLU A 229 -8.97 -8.09 8.47
CA GLU A 229 -9.14 -8.38 9.91
C GLU A 229 -9.88 -7.24 10.64
N GLN A 230 -10.11 -6.10 9.98
CA GLN A 230 -10.81 -4.93 10.54
C GLN A 230 -10.27 -4.52 11.93
N ILE A 231 -8.95 -4.64 12.12
CA ILE A 231 -8.29 -4.50 13.43
C ILE A 231 -8.41 -3.07 13.97
N THR A 232 -8.68 -2.11 13.09
CA THR A 232 -8.82 -0.70 13.43
C THR A 232 -9.87 -0.06 12.54
N ASP A 233 -10.55 0.94 13.10
CA ASP A 233 -11.46 1.78 12.34
C ASP A 233 -10.71 2.50 11.21
N PHE A 234 -11.38 2.66 10.07
CA PHE A 234 -10.74 3.22 8.87
C PHE A 234 -10.24 4.67 9.07
N TRP A 235 -10.91 5.48 9.89
CA TRP A 235 -10.44 6.84 10.19
C TRP A 235 -9.09 6.87 10.91
N LYS A 236 -8.75 5.84 11.71
CA LYS A 236 -7.44 5.69 12.33
C LYS A 236 -6.39 5.27 11.30
N VAL A 237 -6.81 4.48 10.31
CA VAL A 237 -5.97 4.02 9.19
C VAL A 237 -5.50 5.19 8.33
N THR A 238 -6.33 6.23 8.18
CA THR A 238 -6.02 7.38 7.33
C THR A 238 -5.45 8.59 8.06
N ARG A 239 -5.17 8.47 9.37
CA ARG A 239 -4.74 9.58 10.23
C ARG A 239 -3.48 10.31 9.75
N PHE A 240 -2.56 9.61 9.10
CA PHE A 240 -1.24 10.15 8.74
C PHE A 240 -1.06 10.39 7.24
N VAL A 241 -2.12 10.24 6.43
CA VAL A 241 -2.10 10.53 4.99
C VAL A 241 -2.68 11.89 4.69
N ARG A 242 -2.17 12.54 3.64
CA ARG A 242 -2.84 13.67 3.00
C ARG A 242 -4.01 13.16 2.14
N ARG A 243 -5.11 13.91 2.12
CA ARG A 243 -6.22 13.65 1.18
C ARG A 243 -5.68 13.84 -0.23
N ALA A 244 -5.90 12.87 -1.12
CA ALA A 244 -5.61 13.03 -2.53
C ALA A 244 -6.81 13.67 -3.24
N GLU A 245 -6.52 14.61 -4.14
CA GLU A 245 -7.52 15.25 -4.99
C GLU A 245 -7.66 14.48 -6.31
N LEU A 246 -8.89 14.35 -6.77
CA LEU A 246 -9.24 13.66 -8.01
C LEU A 246 -9.94 14.65 -8.96
N THR A 247 -9.18 15.46 -9.68
CA THR A 247 -9.76 16.42 -10.63
C THR A 247 -10.13 15.71 -11.95
N PRO A 248 -11.34 15.92 -12.49
CA PRO A 248 -11.69 15.47 -13.84
C PRO A 248 -10.82 16.18 -14.89
N GLY A 249 -10.00 15.43 -15.61
CA GLY A 249 -9.19 15.96 -16.71
C GLY A 249 -7.81 16.52 -16.35
N ASP A 250 -7.44 16.61 -15.07
CA ASP A 250 -6.05 16.94 -14.72
C ASP A 250 -5.15 15.73 -14.94
N GLY A 251 -4.35 15.84 -16.00
CA GLY A 251 -3.08 15.14 -16.08
C GLY A 251 -2.14 15.65 -15.00
N GLY A 252 -2.30 15.12 -13.79
CA GLY A 252 -1.41 15.36 -12.66
C GLY A 252 -1.66 16.70 -11.98
N GLY A 253 -1.81 16.64 -10.66
CA GLY A 253 -1.34 17.77 -9.86
C GLY A 253 0.08 18.10 -10.33
N LYS A 254 0.39 19.40 -10.45
CA LYS A 254 1.76 19.83 -10.76
C LYS A 254 2.71 19.00 -9.92
N ARG A 255 3.59 18.26 -10.58
CA ARG A 255 4.83 17.80 -9.96
C ARG A 255 5.39 19.04 -9.25
N PRO A 256 5.70 19.01 -7.95
CA PRO A 256 6.53 20.07 -7.41
C PRO A 256 7.82 19.99 -8.24
N ASP A 257 8.02 21.02 -9.06
CA ASP A 257 9.09 21.06 -10.04
C ASP A 257 10.39 20.74 -9.29
N ALA A 258 11.00 19.62 -9.65
CA ALA A 258 12.37 19.35 -9.27
C ALA A 258 13.18 20.57 -9.73
N GLN A 259 13.62 21.38 -8.76
CA GLN A 259 14.26 22.69 -8.86
C GLN A 259 13.32 23.90 -8.73
N ASN A 260 12.89 24.16 -7.50
CA ASN A 260 13.01 25.54 -7.00
C ASN A 260 14.47 25.98 -7.18
N GLU A 261 14.69 27.13 -7.81
CA GLU A 261 16.01 27.73 -8.12
C GLU A 261 16.88 27.98 -6.87
N ASN A 262 16.35 27.72 -5.68
CA ASN A 262 16.99 27.85 -4.38
C ASN A 262 17.54 26.53 -3.80
N GLY A 263 17.47 25.40 -4.52
CA GLY A 263 18.08 24.13 -4.08
C GLY A 263 17.50 23.55 -2.78
N GLN A 264 16.29 23.96 -2.42
CA GLN A 264 15.59 23.48 -1.24
C GLN A 264 14.74 22.29 -1.66
N GLU A 265 15.05 21.08 -1.16
CA GLU A 265 14.25 19.88 -1.37
C GLU A 265 12.79 20.19 -1.03
N ASP A 266 11.89 20.11 -2.03
CA ASP A 266 10.46 20.24 -1.81
C ASP A 266 10.06 19.27 -0.71
N SER A 267 9.61 19.79 0.44
CA SER A 267 9.26 18.94 1.55
C SER A 267 7.99 18.17 1.18
N ILE A 268 8.14 16.86 0.99
CA ILE A 268 7.03 15.87 0.90
C ILE A 268 6.13 15.92 2.16
N ILE A 269 6.62 16.60 3.20
CA ILE A 269 5.87 17.06 4.36
C ILE A 269 5.15 18.35 3.97
N GLY A 270 3.82 18.31 3.90
CA GLY A 270 3.03 19.53 3.77
C GLY A 270 3.25 20.45 4.98
N GLU A 271 2.89 21.72 4.88
CA GLU A 271 2.96 22.66 6.01
C GLU A 271 2.17 22.17 7.24
N ASP A 272 1.22 21.25 7.03
CA ASP A 272 0.40 20.56 8.03
C ASP A 272 1.12 19.41 8.76
N GLY A 273 2.34 19.05 8.35
CA GLY A 273 3.08 17.90 8.90
C GLY A 273 2.57 16.54 8.42
N LEU A 274 1.63 16.51 7.46
CA LEU A 274 1.14 15.31 6.81
C LEU A 274 2.00 14.95 5.61
N MET A 275 1.97 13.67 5.26
CA MET A 275 2.86 13.10 4.26
C MET A 275 2.06 12.73 3.02
N GLU A 276 2.54 13.18 1.85
CA GLU A 276 1.84 12.97 0.59
C GLU A 276 1.73 11.49 0.20
N LEU A 277 2.76 10.69 0.51
CA LEU A 277 2.90 9.32 0.03
C LEU A 277 3.14 8.31 1.16
N TRP A 278 2.33 8.43 2.21
CA TRP A 278 2.52 7.59 3.39
C TRP A 278 1.23 7.00 3.93
N TRP A 279 0.83 5.89 3.34
CA TRP A 279 -0.10 5.00 4.01
C TRP A 279 0.65 3.89 4.74
N THR A 280 0.71 3.98 6.08
CA THR A 280 0.95 2.86 7.00
C THR A 280 0.16 3.09 8.28
N VAL A 281 -0.15 2.02 9.00
CA VAL A 281 -0.74 2.12 10.37
C VAL A 281 0.25 2.64 11.42
N HIS A 282 1.51 2.81 11.02
CA HIS A 282 2.58 3.19 11.93
C HIS A 282 2.77 4.69 11.98
N MET A 283 2.82 5.22 13.20
CA MET A 283 3.16 6.61 13.43
C MET A 283 4.49 6.99 12.74
N PRO A 284 4.52 8.11 12.00
CA PRO A 284 5.73 8.66 11.41
C PRO A 284 6.90 8.81 12.38
N PRO A 285 8.17 8.47 12.02
CA PRO A 285 9.32 8.66 12.92
C PRO A 285 9.49 10.10 13.36
N GLN A 286 9.06 11.07 12.56
CA GLN A 286 9.10 12.50 12.93
C GLN A 286 8.12 12.81 14.06
N LEU A 287 6.91 12.23 14.04
CA LEU A 287 5.95 12.33 15.14
C LEU A 287 6.38 11.51 16.37
N ARG A 288 7.08 10.38 16.16
CA ARG A 288 7.72 9.65 17.28
C ARG A 288 8.78 10.49 17.95
N LYS A 289 9.65 11.16 17.19
CA LYS A 289 10.72 12.02 17.73
C LYS A 289 10.17 13.18 18.57
N ARG A 290 9.02 13.75 18.20
CA ARG A 290 8.35 14.83 18.97
C ARG A 290 7.68 14.37 20.27
N ARG A 291 7.37 13.08 20.43
CA ARG A 291 6.78 12.55 21.68
C ARG A 291 7.82 12.14 22.74
N PHE A 292 9.07 11.98 22.33
CA PHE A 292 10.17 11.57 23.21
C PHE A 292 11.23 12.67 23.39
N ALA A 293 10.89 13.91 23.02
CA ALA A 293 11.64 15.12 23.32
C ALA A 293 10.87 15.92 24.37
#